data_AF-A0A8H3GU34-F1
#
_entry.id   AF-A0A8H3GU34-F1
#
_cell.length_a   1.000
_cell.length_b   1.000
_cell.length_c   1.000
_cell.angle_alpha   90.00
_cell.angle_beta   90.00
_cell.angle_gamma   90.00
#
_symmetry.space_group_name_H-M   'P 1'
#
loop_
_entity.id
_entity.type
_entity.pdbx_description
1 polymer ?
#
loop_
_entity_poly.entity_id
_entity_poly.type
_entity_poly.pdbx_seq_one_letter_code
_entity_poly.pdbx_strand_id
1 'polypeptide(L)'
;MLEPLVKSQPYIIHGSKDFIKKVSSICWYHEEKSSIFIVGRDIEAYYPNVPKGKASQIVKEMMDNDPRQEEEGFGAFFEECLDVAHSAVIMQFQDDWFVQTDGLSMGIAHAPDMANLYGSCYKNQIIPSLGKDILLWGPGPWGGGELANFAAQSPDS
;
A
#
# COMPACT_ATOMS: atom_id res chain seq x y z
N MET A 1 -4.10 13.11 -6.08
CA MET A 1 -4.29 13.63 -4.71
C MET A 1 -3.68 12.71 -3.66
N LEU A 2 -3.80 11.38 -3.82
CA LEU A 2 -3.24 10.36 -2.92
C LEU A 2 -1.74 10.08 -3.14
N GLU A 3 -1.21 10.37 -4.32
CA GLU A 3 0.19 10.11 -4.69
C GLU A 3 1.24 10.55 -3.65
N PRO A 4 1.15 11.73 -2.99
CA PRO A 4 2.10 12.11 -1.95
C PRO A 4 2.07 11.17 -0.74
N LEU A 5 0.88 10.74 -0.29
CA LEU A 5 0.73 9.77 0.78
C LEU A 5 1.27 8.40 0.38
N VAL A 6 1.08 8.00 -0.88
CA VAL A 6 1.61 6.73 -1.40
C VAL A 6 3.13 6.74 -1.40
N LYS A 7 3.75 7.84 -1.86
CA LYS A 7 5.21 8.00 -1.89
C LYS A 7 5.86 8.08 -0.51
N SER A 8 5.11 8.49 0.51
CA SER A 8 5.64 8.56 1.88
C SER A 8 5.64 7.20 2.58
N GLN A 9 4.99 6.18 2.03
CA GLN A 9 4.96 4.86 2.67
C GLN A 9 6.26 4.09 2.44
N PRO A 10 6.88 3.54 3.49
CA PRO A 10 8.19 2.90 3.39
C PRO A 10 8.17 1.57 2.60
N TYR A 11 7.07 0.81 2.71
CA TYR A 11 7.01 -0.56 2.20
C TYR A 11 6.36 -0.68 0.82
N ILE A 12 5.72 0.37 0.32
CA ILE A 12 5.21 0.40 -1.05
C ILE A 12 6.39 0.42 -2.03
N ILE A 13 6.26 -0.28 -3.15
CA ILE A 13 7.26 -0.26 -4.22
C ILE A 13 6.76 0.53 -5.41
N HIS A 14 7.58 1.49 -5.84
CA HIS A 14 7.24 2.44 -6.88
C HIS A 14 7.73 2.01 -8.27
N GLY A 15 7.73 0.70 -8.52
CA GLY A 15 8.10 0.08 -9.79
C GLY A 15 9.45 -0.66 -9.76
N SER A 16 9.85 -1.17 -10.92
CA SER A 16 10.98 -2.12 -11.05
C SER A 16 12.33 -1.56 -10.60
N LYS A 17 12.61 -0.27 -10.84
CA LYS A 17 13.85 0.37 -10.40
C LYS A 17 13.94 0.48 -8.87
N ASP A 18 12.82 0.83 -8.24
CA ASP A 18 12.72 0.92 -6.77
C ASP A 18 12.85 -0.48 -6.14
N PHE A 19 12.18 -1.47 -6.73
CA PHE A 19 12.33 -2.87 -6.37
C PHE A 19 13.80 -3.32 -6.40
N ILE A 20 14.50 -3.14 -7.53
CA ILE A 20 15.90 -3.55 -7.67
C ILE A 20 16.78 -2.85 -6.63
N LYS A 21 16.58 -1.54 -6.39
CA LYS A 21 17.32 -0.82 -5.35
C LYS A 21 17.11 -1.45 -3.97
N LYS A 22 15.85 -1.70 -3.59
CA LYS A 22 15.49 -2.31 -2.30
C LYS A 22 16.02 -3.75 -2.16
N VAL A 23 16.01 -4.57 -3.22
CA VAL A 23 16.64 -5.91 -3.21
C VAL A 23 18.16 -5.81 -3.11
N SER A 24 18.78 -4.87 -3.83
CA SER A 24 20.23 -4.73 -3.85
C SER A 24 20.80 -4.26 -2.51
N SER A 25 20.00 -3.55 -1.71
CA SER A 25 20.38 -3.13 -0.36
C SER A 25 20.25 -4.24 0.69
N ILE A 26 19.81 -5.44 0.31
CA ILE A 26 19.72 -6.57 1.23
C ILE A 26 21.12 -7.14 1.47
N CYS A 27 21.60 -7.00 2.71
CA CYS A 27 22.84 -7.65 3.15
C CYS A 27 22.58 -9.14 3.35
N TRP A 28 23.15 -9.96 2.47
CA TRP A 28 23.12 -11.41 2.60
C TRP A 28 24.27 -11.85 3.51
N TYR A 29 23.98 -12.14 4.79
CA TYR A 29 24.98 -12.61 5.75
C TYR A 29 25.37 -14.07 5.48
N HIS A 30 26.10 -14.30 4.39
CA HIS A 30 26.58 -15.61 3.97
C HIS A 30 27.48 -16.29 5.01
N GLU A 31 28.16 -15.51 5.86
CA GLU A 31 29.07 -16.02 6.88
C GLU A 31 28.37 -16.38 8.20
N GLU A 32 27.20 -15.80 8.48
CA GLU A 32 26.48 -15.98 9.76
C GLU A 32 25.25 -16.90 9.64
N LYS A 33 24.71 -17.10 8.42
CA LYS A 33 23.50 -17.89 8.19
C LYS A 33 23.64 -18.90 7.06
N SER A 34 23.41 -20.17 7.40
CA SER A 34 23.50 -21.30 6.47
C SER A 34 22.37 -21.37 5.44
N SER A 35 21.27 -20.64 5.65
CA SER A 35 20.12 -20.65 4.73
C SER A 35 19.31 -19.35 4.81
N ILE A 36 18.98 -18.82 3.64
CA ILE A 36 18.08 -17.68 3.46
C ILE A 36 16.74 -18.22 2.96
N PHE A 37 15.64 -17.79 3.59
CA PHE A 37 14.28 -18.14 3.17
C PHE A 37 13.59 -16.92 2.57
N ILE A 38 13.07 -17.07 1.36
CA ILE A 38 12.21 -16.07 0.73
C ILE A 38 10.77 -16.54 0.92
N VAL A 39 9.96 -15.72 1.57
CA VAL A 39 8.53 -16.00 1.75
C VAL A 39 7.74 -15.06 0.84
N GLY A 40 7.18 -15.64 -0.23
CA GLY A 40 6.22 -14.96 -1.10
C GLY A 40 4.80 -15.17 -0.59
N ARG A 41 3.99 -14.11 -0.58
CA ARG A 41 2.54 -14.20 -0.34
C ARG A 41 1.81 -13.43 -1.42
N ASP A 42 0.78 -14.04 -1.98
CA ASP A 42 -0.15 -13.40 -2.90
C ASP A 42 -1.53 -13.28 -2.22
N ILE A 43 -2.22 -12.16 -2.45
CA ILE A 43 -3.56 -11.93 -1.90
C ILE A 43 -4.57 -12.15 -3.03
N GLU A 44 -5.37 -13.19 -2.87
CA GLU A 44 -6.43 -13.51 -3.82
C GLU A 44 -7.41 -12.34 -3.96
N ALA A 45 -7.65 -11.92 -5.20
CA ALA A 45 -8.60 -10.87 -5.57
C ALA A 45 -8.49 -9.62 -4.67
N TYR A 46 -7.29 -9.07 -4.53
CA TYR A 46 -7.01 -8.01 -3.56
C TYR A 46 -8.00 -6.84 -3.62
N TYR A 47 -8.23 -6.25 -4.81
CA TYR A 47 -9.13 -5.10 -4.98
C TYR A 47 -10.58 -5.36 -4.53
N PRO A 48 -11.28 -6.40 -5.02
CA PRO A 48 -12.61 -6.75 -4.53
C PRO A 48 -12.68 -6.99 -3.02
N ASN A 49 -11.58 -7.45 -2.42
CA ASN A 49 -11.51 -7.79 -1.00
C ASN A 49 -11.09 -6.62 -0.09
N VAL A 50 -10.80 -5.44 -0.63
CA VAL A 50 -10.53 -4.24 0.19
C VAL A 50 -11.85 -3.59 0.61
N PRO A 51 -12.21 -3.62 1.92
CA PRO A 51 -13.45 -3.04 2.40
C PRO A 51 -13.45 -1.52 2.22
N LYS A 52 -14.33 -1.03 1.36
CA LYS A 52 -14.29 0.34 0.85
C LYS A 52 -14.42 1.41 1.94
N GLY A 53 -15.37 1.22 2.86
CA GLY A 53 -15.59 2.15 3.98
C GLY A 53 -14.37 2.23 4.91
N LYS A 54 -13.78 1.08 5.24
CA LYS A 54 -12.59 1.01 6.10
C LYS A 54 -11.36 1.59 5.40
N ALA A 55 -11.19 1.34 4.10
CA ALA A 55 -10.10 1.92 3.32
C ALA A 55 -10.20 3.45 3.25
N SER A 56 -11.41 3.99 3.05
CA SER A 56 -11.65 5.45 3.08
C SER A 56 -11.27 6.02 4.44
N GLN A 57 -11.75 5.41 5.54
CA GLN A 57 -11.42 5.84 6.89
C GLN A 57 -9.91 5.86 7.15
N ILE A 58 -9.21 4.77 6.83
CA ILE A 58 -7.75 4.67 7.01
C ILE A 58 -7.03 5.78 6.23
N VAL A 59 -7.44 6.06 5.01
CA VAL A 59 -6.80 7.09 4.17
C VAL A 59 -7.06 8.49 4.69
N LYS A 60 -8.26 8.77 5.24
CA LYS A 60 -8.56 10.02 5.94
C LYS A 60 -7.65 10.18 7.18
N GLU A 61 -7.56 9.15 8.03
CA GLU A 61 -6.68 9.13 9.21
C GLU A 61 -5.19 9.31 8.84
N MET A 62 -4.74 8.74 7.72
CA MET A 62 -3.38 8.97 7.21
C MET A 62 -3.15 10.43 6.79
N MET A 63 -4.18 11.08 6.23
CA MET A 63 -4.11 12.47 5.79
C MET A 63 -4.12 13.46 6.96
N ASP A 64 -4.58 13.08 8.15
CA ASP A 64 -4.60 13.96 9.33
C ASP A 64 -3.21 14.49 9.72
N ASN A 65 -2.17 13.72 9.39
CA ASN A 65 -0.77 14.08 9.66
C ASN A 65 -0.06 14.73 8.46
N ASP A 66 -0.77 14.96 7.35
CA ASP A 66 -0.20 15.57 6.15
C ASP A 66 -0.03 17.09 6.34
N PRO A 67 1.13 17.68 6.01
CA PRO A 67 1.36 19.12 6.16
C PRO A 67 0.34 20.01 5.45
N ARG A 68 -0.31 19.51 4.38
CA ARG A 68 -1.34 20.24 3.64
C ARG A 68 -2.62 20.47 4.45
N GLN A 69 -2.79 19.79 5.59
CA GLN A 69 -3.89 20.07 6.52
C GLN A 69 -3.84 21.47 7.12
N GLU A 70 -2.68 22.14 7.10
CA GLU A 70 -2.56 23.54 7.51
C GLU A 70 -3.19 24.52 6.51
N GLU A 71 -3.44 24.09 5.27
CA GLU A 71 -4.08 24.89 4.24
C GLU A 71 -5.60 25.00 4.49
N GLU A 72 -6.11 26.23 4.54
CA GLU A 72 -7.52 26.49 4.83
C GLU A 72 -8.45 25.75 3.84
N GLY A 73 -9.32 24.89 4.37
CA GLY A 73 -10.30 24.15 3.59
C GLY A 73 -9.78 22.89 2.87
N PHE A 74 -8.47 22.59 2.93
CA PHE A 74 -7.91 21.42 2.24
C PHE A 74 -8.48 20.10 2.77
N GLY A 75 -8.55 19.91 4.09
CA GLY A 75 -9.06 18.67 4.69
C GLY A 75 -10.50 18.36 4.28
N ALA A 76 -11.39 19.36 4.37
CA ALA A 76 -12.79 19.21 3.96
C ALA A 76 -12.92 18.89 2.45
N PHE A 77 -12.15 19.59 1.61
CA PHE A 77 -12.11 19.34 0.17
C PHE A 77 -11.58 17.93 -0.14
N PHE A 78 -10.56 17.48 0.58
CA PHE A 78 -9.99 16.14 0.44
C PHE A 78 -11.02 15.06 0.78
N GLU A 79 -11.71 15.20 1.92
CA GLU A 79 -12.74 14.27 2.35
C GLU A 79 -13.89 14.19 1.36
N GLU A 80 -14.40 15.33 0.89
CA GLU A 80 -15.46 15.39 -0.11
C GLU A 80 -15.02 14.71 -1.42
N CYS A 81 -13.81 14.99 -1.90
CA CYS A 81 -13.27 14.34 -3.08
C CYS A 81 -13.17 12.82 -2.91
N LEU A 82 -12.74 12.35 -1.74
CA LEU A 82 -12.61 10.93 -1.44
C LEU A 82 -13.99 10.25 -1.36
N ASP A 83 -14.98 10.92 -0.77
CA ASP A 83 -16.34 10.40 -0.66
C ASP A 83 -17.05 10.38 -2.03
N VAL A 84 -16.85 11.40 -2.86
CA VAL A 84 -17.36 11.44 -4.24
C VAL A 84 -16.74 10.33 -5.08
N ALA A 85 -15.41 10.18 -5.03
CA ALA A 85 -14.69 9.11 -5.72
C ALA A 85 -15.20 7.71 -5.34
N HIS A 86 -15.70 7.56 -4.11
CA HIS A 86 -16.23 6.32 -3.57
C HIS A 86 -17.77 6.27 -3.52
N SER A 87 -18.53 7.24 -4.00
CA SER A 87 -19.99 7.28 -3.78
C SER A 87 -20.73 6.12 -4.46
N ALA A 88 -20.64 6.01 -5.78
CA ALA A 88 -21.19 4.90 -6.54
C ALA A 88 -20.33 4.63 -7.78
N VAL A 89 -19.66 3.47 -7.80
CA VAL A 89 -19.06 2.99 -9.04
C VAL A 89 -20.12 2.16 -9.75
N ILE A 90 -20.61 2.70 -10.85
CA ILE A 90 -21.60 2.04 -11.70
C ILE A 90 -20.85 1.37 -12.84
N MET A 91 -21.11 0.08 -13.02
CA MET A 91 -20.59 -0.70 -14.13
C MET A 91 -21.75 -1.19 -15.00
N GLN A 92 -21.55 -1.14 -16.31
CA GLN A 92 -22.45 -1.78 -17.25
C GLN A 92 -21.91 -3.17 -17.56
N PHE A 93 -22.77 -4.18 -17.43
CA PHE A 93 -22.46 -5.53 -17.89
C PHE A 93 -23.61 -6.02 -18.74
N GLN A 94 -23.34 -6.23 -20.03
CA GLN A 94 -24.36 -6.49 -21.05
C GLN A 94 -25.39 -5.34 -21.09
N ASP A 95 -26.68 -5.64 -20.93
CA ASP A 95 -27.77 -4.68 -21.02
C ASP A 95 -28.18 -4.11 -19.64
N ASP A 96 -27.52 -4.55 -18.56
CA ASP A 96 -27.84 -4.18 -17.19
C ASP A 96 -26.77 -3.30 -16.54
N TRP A 97 -27.21 -2.49 -15.57
CA TRP A 97 -26.39 -1.59 -14.77
C TRP A 97 -26.27 -2.10 -13.35
N PHE A 98 -25.04 -2.20 -12.86
CA PHE A 98 -24.74 -2.68 -11.52
C PHE A 98 -24.01 -1.61 -10.73
N VAL A 99 -24.36 -1.47 -9.46
CA VAL A 99 -23.63 -0.63 -8.52
C VAL A 99 -22.71 -1.53 -7.71
N GLN A 100 -21.41 -1.22 -7.72
CA GLN A 100 -20.46 -1.90 -6.85
C GLN A 100 -20.66 -1.44 -5.41
N THR A 101 -21.14 -2.36 -4.57
CA THR A 101 -21.48 -2.10 -3.16
C THR A 101 -20.27 -2.14 -2.23
N ASP A 102 -19.26 -2.96 -2.55
CA ASP A 102 -18.04 -3.10 -1.77
C ASP A 102 -16.84 -3.46 -2.66
N GLY A 103 -15.64 -3.44 -2.07
CA GLY A 103 -14.39 -3.60 -2.81
C GLY A 103 -13.96 -2.31 -3.50
N LEU A 104 -12.72 -2.30 -3.96
CA LEU A 104 -12.20 -1.26 -4.85
C LEU A 104 -12.41 -1.67 -6.31
N SER A 105 -12.89 -0.74 -7.13
CA SER A 105 -13.18 -1.00 -8.54
C SER A 105 -11.89 -1.02 -9.36
N MET A 106 -11.59 -2.16 -9.97
CA MET A 106 -10.46 -2.29 -10.88
C MET A 106 -10.68 -1.42 -12.13
N GLY A 107 -9.66 -0.65 -12.51
CA GLY A 107 -9.72 0.26 -13.66
C GLY A 107 -10.09 1.72 -13.32
N ILE A 108 -10.46 2.01 -12.07
CA ILE A 108 -10.64 3.38 -11.61
C ILE A 108 -9.31 3.97 -11.16
N ALA A 109 -9.05 5.23 -11.54
CA ALA A 109 -7.73 5.88 -11.37
C ALA A 109 -7.22 5.93 -9.92
N HIS A 110 -8.11 6.10 -8.92
CA HIS A 110 -7.71 6.21 -7.52
C HIS A 110 -7.62 4.85 -6.79
N ALA A 111 -8.18 3.78 -7.36
CA ALA A 111 -8.22 2.47 -6.73
C ALA A 111 -6.82 1.92 -6.39
N PRO A 112 -5.78 2.07 -7.23
CA PRO A 112 -4.44 1.55 -6.92
C PRO A 112 -3.81 2.22 -5.71
N ASP A 113 -3.94 3.55 -5.63
CA ASP A 113 -3.43 4.32 -4.49
C ASP A 113 -4.16 3.91 -3.20
N MET A 114 -5.49 3.78 -3.25
CA MET A 114 -6.29 3.30 -2.12
C MET A 114 -5.88 1.90 -1.65
N ALA A 115 -5.71 0.97 -2.59
CA ALA A 115 -5.32 -0.40 -2.30
C ALA A 115 -3.92 -0.45 -1.65
N ASN A 116 -2.99 0.37 -2.13
CA ASN A 116 -1.65 0.44 -1.57
C ASN A 116 -1.65 1.08 -0.18
N LEU A 117 -2.39 2.18 0.05
CA LEU A 117 -2.49 2.83 1.36
C LEU A 117 -3.18 1.93 2.39
N TYR A 118 -4.25 1.25 2.00
CA TYR A 118 -4.92 0.25 2.84
C TYR A 118 -3.95 -0.86 3.27
N GLY A 119 -3.20 -1.43 2.31
CA GLY A 119 -2.20 -2.46 2.59
C GLY A 119 -1.06 -1.96 3.47
N SER A 120 -0.61 -0.72 3.21
CA SER A 120 0.45 -0.06 3.97
C SER A 120 0.09 0.10 5.44
N CYS A 121 -1.17 0.43 5.77
CA CYS A 121 -1.64 0.55 7.15
C CYS A 121 -1.30 -0.68 8.01
N TYR A 122 -1.60 -1.88 7.52
CA TYR A 122 -1.30 -3.13 8.24
C TYR A 122 0.17 -3.49 8.16
N LYS A 123 0.81 -3.24 7.02
CA LYS A 123 2.24 -3.50 6.84
C LYS A 123 3.10 -2.69 7.80
N ASN A 124 2.77 -1.42 8.01
CA ASN A 124 3.42 -0.55 8.99
C ASN A 124 3.30 -1.05 10.44
N GLN A 125 2.32 -1.88 10.74
CA GLN A 125 2.15 -2.49 12.08
C GLN A 125 2.86 -3.85 12.18
N ILE A 126 2.72 -4.68 11.16
CA ILE A 126 3.24 -6.06 11.15
C ILE A 126 4.74 -6.07 10.95
N ILE A 127 5.26 -5.31 9.99
CA ILE A 127 6.66 -5.39 9.58
C ILE A 127 7.61 -5.05 10.73
N PRO A 128 7.44 -3.95 11.50
CA PRO A 128 8.28 -3.69 12.67
C PRO A 128 8.27 -4.79 13.74
N SER A 129 7.20 -5.59 13.80
CA SER A 129 7.10 -6.75 14.71
C SER A 129 7.78 -8.01 14.18
N LEU A 130 8.03 -8.09 12.87
CA LEU A 130 8.80 -9.17 12.26
C LEU A 130 10.28 -8.90 12.58
N GLY A 131 10.94 -9.87 13.23
CA GLY A 131 12.35 -9.76 13.56
C GLY A 131 13.23 -9.49 12.34
N LYS A 132 14.49 -9.10 12.59
CA LYS A 132 15.46 -8.62 11.57
C LYS A 132 15.85 -9.62 10.47
N ASP A 133 15.29 -10.82 10.52
CA ASP A 133 15.71 -12.00 9.75
C ASP A 133 14.72 -12.42 8.66
N ILE A 134 13.59 -11.72 8.54
CA ILE A 134 12.50 -12.09 7.63
C ILE A 134 12.40 -11.06 6.51
N LEU A 135 12.70 -11.50 5.28
CA LEU A 135 12.38 -10.76 4.07
C LEU A 135 10.96 -11.15 3.62
N LEU A 136 10.02 -10.19 3.74
CA LEU A 136 8.65 -10.38 3.27
C LEU A 136 8.49 -9.71 1.90
N TRP A 137 8.06 -10.49 0.91
CA TRP A 137 7.69 -9.99 -0.41
C TRP A 137 6.28 -10.46 -0.80
N GLY A 138 5.53 -9.57 -1.44
CA GLY A 138 4.25 -9.91 -2.05
C GLY A 138 3.99 -9.06 -3.29
N PRO A 139 3.30 -9.58 -4.32
CA PRO A 139 2.91 -8.80 -5.47
C PRO A 139 1.93 -7.71 -5.03
N GLY A 140 2.21 -6.47 -5.40
CA GLY A 140 1.24 -5.40 -5.33
C GLY A 140 0.29 -5.48 -6.51
N PRO A 141 -0.83 -4.75 -6.45
CA PRO A 141 -1.97 -4.90 -7.34
C PRO A 141 -1.73 -4.72 -8.86
N TRP A 142 -0.56 -4.23 -9.28
CA TRP A 142 -0.19 -4.04 -10.70
C TRP A 142 1.22 -4.56 -11.05
N GLY A 143 1.69 -5.62 -10.38
CA GLY A 143 3.04 -6.16 -10.63
C GLY A 143 4.18 -5.31 -10.08
N GLY A 144 3.88 -4.20 -9.39
CA GLY A 144 4.78 -3.57 -8.44
C GLY A 144 4.79 -4.40 -7.16
N GLY A 145 5.65 -5.42 -7.08
CA GLY A 145 5.81 -6.20 -5.85
C GLY A 145 6.40 -5.35 -4.73
N GLU A 146 6.01 -5.55 -3.48
CA GLU A 146 6.44 -4.78 -2.30
C GLU A 146 7.52 -5.53 -1.50
N LEU A 147 8.61 -4.85 -1.11
CA LEU A 147 9.72 -5.41 -0.33
C LEU A 147 9.84 -4.66 0.98
N ALA A 148 9.90 -5.42 2.07
CA ALA A 148 10.36 -4.93 3.35
C ALA A 148 11.66 -5.65 3.69
N ASN A 149 12.76 -4.90 3.76
CA ASN A 149 14.02 -5.44 4.24
C ASN A 149 14.48 -4.71 5.50
N PHE A 150 14.77 -5.48 6.53
CA PHE A 150 15.46 -5.04 7.73
C PHE A 150 16.95 -5.35 7.58
N ALA A 151 17.69 -4.44 6.95
CA ALA A 151 19.13 -4.45 7.14
C ALA A 151 19.40 -3.86 8.53
N ALA A 152 20.09 -4.62 9.37
CA ALA A 152 20.65 -4.11 10.60
C ALA A 152 21.51 -2.87 10.27
N GLN A 153 21.11 -1.70 10.75
CA GLN A 153 22.16 -0.80 11.24
C GLN A 153 22.79 -1.53 12.41
N SER A 154 24.03 -1.98 12.22
CA SER A 154 24.93 -2.18 13.35
C SER A 154 25.27 -0.77 13.85
N PRO A 155 24.79 -0.32 15.01
CA PRO A 155 25.64 0.57 15.80
C PRO A 155 26.77 -0.33 16.33
N ASP A 156 28.01 -0.01 15.98
CA ASP A 156 29.07 0.16 16.98
C ASP A 156 30.44 0.25 16.29
N SER A 157 30.98 1.48 16.27
CA SER A 157 32.35 1.78 16.69
C SER A 157 32.46 3.27 17.02
#